data_AF-A0A9D6CWV3-F1
#
_entry.id   AF-A0A9D6CWV3-F1
#
_cell.length_a   1.000
_cell.length_b   1.000
_cell.length_c   1.000
_cell.angle_alpha   90.00
_cell.angle_beta   90.00
_cell.angle_gamma   90.00
#
_symmetry.space_group_name_H-M   'P 1'
#
loop_
_entity.id
_entity.type
_entity.pdbx_description
1 polymer ?
#
loop_
_entity_poly.entity_id
_entity_poly.type
_entity_poly.pdbx_seq_one_letter_code
_entity_poly.pdbx_strand_id
1 'polypeptide(L)'
;MTSLKRRFAIFTGIRNAAAVLLLAALWLPAATERKEIKPGFNLFSKEQDIALGKEAAAEIEKEVQIVNDKELTAYIEKIGNKLVKVSPDPSYPFSFKVVADDSINAFALPGGPTFIQTGLIKAADNEAQVAGVMGHELGHVVLRHSTNQASKQSMFQLPAMLASGVLGQKGGMLGALGQLGLSFGLNSAMMSYSRKAEHDADIVGARMLAAAGYSPIEMANFFQKLEAEGGSRAPQFFSSHPNPGNRVQYVTEEISGYRQSTDYITNTPEFAKMKARAESIRPSKSAATNPATTNQGGGQTSSGSSSGGASSSGSASGSGVVNGIYSGDGYAFKPPSGWQARPAQQGGGMSALPSNGVVGQSIARGILVDFAAADGANLQRSTDRLIQTLQQQNQGLAPLDGMRQGITLDGTPGESVFLEGQSAVGGEREYVWLVTALNPKGLFYMAMISPASEYQSLRGQYEEAVRSLTFTSAR
;
A
#
# COMPACT_ATOMS: atom_id res chain seq x y z
N MET A 1 -68.78 -29.49 -45.13
CA MET A 1 -67.47 -29.50 -45.82
C MET A 1 -66.77 -28.18 -45.49
N THR A 2 -65.99 -28.13 -44.41
CA THR A 2 -64.53 -28.37 -44.36
C THR A 2 -63.71 -27.32 -45.12
N SER A 3 -62.75 -26.74 -44.39
CA SER A 3 -61.60 -25.97 -44.88
C SER A 3 -61.84 -24.54 -45.36
N LEU A 4 -61.90 -23.56 -44.44
CA LEU A 4 -61.20 -22.27 -44.62
C LEU A 4 -61.08 -21.37 -43.35
N LYS A 5 -61.23 -21.91 -42.13
CA LYS A 5 -61.06 -21.14 -40.87
C LYS A 5 -59.79 -21.54 -40.11
N ARG A 6 -58.61 -21.41 -40.71
CA ARG A 6 -57.33 -21.71 -40.00
C ARG A 6 -56.07 -21.04 -40.54
N ARG A 7 -56.15 -19.88 -41.20
CA ARG A 7 -54.95 -19.16 -41.70
C ARG A 7 -54.95 -17.64 -41.50
N PHE A 8 -55.60 -17.13 -40.45
CA PHE A 8 -55.53 -15.69 -40.12
C PHE A 8 -55.31 -15.37 -38.63
N ALA A 9 -54.74 -16.31 -37.87
CA ALA A 9 -54.49 -16.14 -36.43
C ALA A 9 -53.04 -16.45 -36.02
N ILE A 10 -52.06 -16.27 -36.92
CA ILE A 10 -50.63 -16.45 -36.59
C ILE A 10 -49.80 -15.18 -36.84
N PHE A 11 -50.32 -14.18 -37.57
CA PHE A 11 -49.55 -12.96 -37.91
C PHE A 11 -49.86 -11.71 -37.06
N THR A 12 -50.73 -11.81 -36.05
CA THR A 12 -50.99 -10.72 -35.08
C THR A 12 -50.45 -10.99 -33.68
N GLY A 13 -49.91 -12.18 -33.41
CA GLY A 13 -49.28 -12.52 -32.11
C GLY A 13 -47.78 -12.20 -32.02
N ILE A 14 -47.08 -12.10 -33.16
CA ILE A 14 -45.61 -11.97 -33.18
C ILE A 14 -45.16 -10.51 -33.07
N ARG A 15 -45.99 -9.53 -33.49
CA ARG A 15 -45.63 -8.10 -33.41
C ARG A 15 -45.68 -7.54 -31.98
N ASN A 16 -46.49 -8.12 -31.09
CA ASN A 16 -46.56 -7.69 -29.68
C ASN A 16 -45.51 -8.35 -28.79
N ALA A 17 -45.00 -9.54 -29.13
CA ALA A 17 -43.93 -10.18 -28.37
C ALA A 17 -42.57 -9.48 -28.57
N ALA A 18 -42.28 -9.00 -29.79
CA ALA A 18 -41.06 -8.26 -30.07
C ALA A 18 -41.02 -6.88 -29.38
N ALA A 19 -42.17 -6.20 -29.26
CA ALA A 19 -42.28 -4.92 -28.57
C ALA A 19 -42.12 -5.06 -27.03
N VAL A 20 -42.60 -6.17 -26.44
CA VAL A 20 -42.42 -6.46 -25.01
C VAL A 20 -40.98 -6.87 -24.69
N LEU A 21 -40.30 -7.59 -25.59
CA LEU A 21 -38.88 -7.94 -25.43
C LEU A 21 -37.93 -6.74 -25.64
N LEU A 22 -38.27 -5.79 -26.53
CA LEU A 22 -37.51 -4.55 -26.71
C LEU A 22 -37.70 -3.56 -25.55
N LEU A 23 -38.88 -3.53 -24.90
CA LEU A 23 -39.11 -2.73 -23.69
C LEU A 23 -38.49 -3.36 -22.43
N ALA A 24 -38.37 -4.68 -22.35
CA ALA A 24 -37.66 -5.36 -21.26
C ALA A 24 -36.13 -5.16 -21.32
N ALA A 25 -35.56 -4.95 -22.52
CA ALA A 25 -34.14 -4.66 -22.70
C ALA A 25 -33.73 -3.24 -22.25
N LEU A 26 -34.70 -2.32 -22.10
CA LEU A 26 -34.48 -0.95 -21.62
C LEU A 26 -34.51 -0.83 -20.07
N TRP A 27 -34.75 -1.94 -19.37
CA TRP A 27 -34.80 -2.03 -17.90
C TRP A 27 -33.77 -3.03 -17.34
N LEU A 28 -32.74 -3.38 -18.10
CA LEU A 28 -31.53 -3.88 -17.46
C LEU A 28 -30.93 -2.68 -16.72
N PRO A 29 -30.85 -2.69 -15.38
CA PRO A 29 -29.97 -1.72 -14.72
C PRO A 29 -28.63 -1.90 -15.41
N ALA A 30 -28.12 -0.82 -16.02
CA ALA A 30 -26.72 -0.81 -16.45
C ALA A 30 -25.96 -1.32 -15.24
N ALA A 31 -25.33 -2.50 -15.36
CA ALA A 31 -24.47 -2.99 -14.31
C ALA A 31 -23.43 -1.89 -14.18
N THR A 32 -23.56 -1.05 -13.16
CA THR A 32 -22.67 0.07 -12.93
C THR A 32 -21.31 -0.58 -12.85
N GLU A 33 -20.48 -0.38 -13.86
CA GLU A 33 -19.14 -0.97 -13.92
C GLU A 33 -18.41 -0.38 -12.72
N ARG A 34 -18.32 -1.18 -11.65
CA ARG A 34 -17.77 -0.70 -10.40
C ARG A 34 -16.31 -0.43 -10.64
N LYS A 35 -15.86 0.73 -10.19
CA LYS A 35 -14.46 1.09 -10.28
C LYS A 35 -13.62 0.02 -9.60
N GLU A 36 -12.77 -0.61 -10.40
CA GLU A 36 -11.75 -1.54 -9.93
C GLU A 36 -10.75 -0.74 -9.09
N ILE A 37 -10.56 -1.13 -7.84
CA ILE A 37 -9.55 -0.55 -6.95
C ILE A 37 -8.31 -1.41 -7.07
N LYS A 38 -7.21 -0.83 -7.52
CA LYS A 38 -5.93 -1.52 -7.75
C LYS A 38 -4.87 -1.06 -6.75
N PRO A 39 -3.87 -1.91 -6.48
CA PRO A 39 -2.68 -1.48 -5.76
C PRO A 39 -2.04 -0.25 -6.42
N GLY A 40 -1.52 0.65 -5.60
CA GLY A 40 -0.75 1.80 -6.06
C GLY A 40 0.68 1.47 -6.49
N PHE A 41 1.39 2.47 -7.02
CA PHE A 41 2.80 2.30 -7.43
C PHE A 41 3.66 1.69 -6.31
N ASN A 42 4.41 0.64 -6.61
CA ASN A 42 5.18 -0.13 -5.63
C ASN A 42 6.57 -0.47 -6.21
N LEU A 43 7.60 -0.35 -5.37
CA LEU A 43 8.98 -0.74 -5.67
C LEU A 43 9.31 -2.15 -5.19
N PHE A 44 8.43 -2.76 -4.39
CA PHE A 44 8.57 -4.12 -3.89
C PHE A 44 7.76 -5.08 -4.76
N SER A 45 8.29 -6.28 -4.99
CA SER A 45 7.55 -7.39 -5.56
C SER A 45 6.64 -8.05 -4.52
N LYS A 46 5.70 -8.89 -4.97
CA LYS A 46 4.84 -9.66 -4.07
C LYS A 46 5.62 -10.63 -3.18
N GLU A 47 6.64 -11.27 -3.72
CA GLU A 47 7.52 -12.18 -3.00
C GLU A 47 8.29 -11.41 -1.92
N GLN A 48 8.67 -10.16 -2.20
CA GLN A 48 9.28 -9.27 -1.22
C GLN A 48 8.29 -8.86 -0.12
N ASP A 49 7.01 -8.58 -0.44
CA ASP A 49 5.99 -8.38 0.60
C ASP A 49 5.91 -9.59 1.55
N ILE A 50 5.86 -10.80 0.97
CA ILE A 50 5.74 -12.05 1.73
C ILE A 50 6.97 -12.27 2.62
N ALA A 51 8.17 -12.03 2.08
CA ALA A 51 9.41 -12.16 2.84
C ALA A 51 9.47 -11.15 3.99
N LEU A 52 9.15 -9.88 3.72
CA LEU A 52 9.10 -8.81 4.72
C LEU A 52 8.10 -9.12 5.83
N GLY A 53 6.90 -9.54 5.47
CA GLY A 53 5.87 -9.93 6.40
C GLY A 53 6.29 -11.05 7.32
N LYS A 54 6.88 -12.10 6.76
CA LYS A 54 7.35 -13.26 7.51
C LYS A 54 8.41 -12.87 8.54
N GLU A 55 9.32 -11.98 8.17
CA GLU A 55 10.38 -11.51 9.05
C GLU A 55 9.85 -10.56 10.14
N ALA A 56 9.01 -9.60 9.76
CA ALA A 56 8.34 -8.71 10.70
C ALA A 56 7.46 -9.48 11.70
N ALA A 57 6.73 -10.51 11.25
CA ALA A 57 5.93 -11.38 12.11
C ALA A 57 6.81 -12.11 13.14
N ALA A 58 7.96 -12.64 12.70
CA ALA A 58 8.89 -13.31 13.60
C ALA A 58 9.46 -12.38 14.69
N GLU A 59 9.56 -11.08 14.43
CA GLU A 59 9.96 -10.09 15.44
C GLU A 59 8.81 -9.73 16.37
N ILE A 60 7.62 -9.43 15.82
CA ILE A 60 6.41 -9.14 16.59
C ILE A 60 6.13 -10.26 17.59
N GLU A 61 6.25 -11.51 17.17
CA GLU A 61 5.98 -12.69 18.00
C GLU A 61 6.93 -12.86 19.19
N LYS A 62 8.06 -12.16 19.23
CA LYS A 62 8.94 -12.11 20.40
C LYS A 62 8.44 -11.12 21.44
N GLU A 63 7.77 -10.06 21.00
CA GLU A 63 7.33 -8.93 21.84
C GLU A 63 5.88 -9.10 22.33
N VAL A 64 5.04 -9.79 21.55
CA VAL A 64 3.62 -9.96 21.88
C VAL A 64 3.32 -11.33 22.49
N GLN A 65 2.34 -11.37 23.39
CA GLN A 65 1.86 -12.61 23.97
C GLN A 65 0.81 -13.26 23.05
N ILE A 66 1.20 -14.28 22.29
CA ILE A 66 0.25 -15.07 21.50
C ILE A 66 -0.67 -15.89 22.41
N VAL A 67 -1.96 -15.87 22.12
CA VAL A 67 -2.99 -16.62 22.83
C VAL A 67 -2.86 -18.12 22.55
N ASN A 68 -2.80 -18.93 23.61
CA ASN A 68 -2.79 -20.39 23.54
C ASN A 68 -4.20 -20.98 23.80
N ASP A 69 -5.21 -20.51 23.07
CA ASP A 69 -6.57 -21.07 23.04
C ASP A 69 -6.87 -21.55 21.62
N LYS A 70 -6.86 -22.88 21.43
CA LYS A 70 -7.04 -23.49 20.11
C LYS A 70 -8.43 -23.24 19.51
N GLU A 71 -9.46 -23.14 20.34
CA GLU A 71 -10.82 -22.87 19.84
C GLU A 71 -10.95 -21.43 19.35
N LEU A 72 -10.46 -20.47 20.14
CA LEU A 72 -10.50 -19.07 19.77
C LEU A 72 -9.66 -18.79 18.51
N THR A 73 -8.45 -19.37 18.44
CA THR A 73 -7.59 -19.23 17.26
C THR A 73 -8.23 -19.85 16.01
N ALA A 74 -8.75 -21.08 16.09
CA ALA A 74 -9.41 -21.72 14.96
C ALA A 74 -10.67 -20.96 14.49
N TYR A 75 -11.39 -20.32 15.42
CA TYR A 75 -12.53 -19.48 15.10
C TYR A 75 -12.14 -18.22 14.32
N ILE A 76 -11.09 -17.51 14.74
CA ILE A 76 -10.56 -16.35 14.00
C ILE A 76 -10.01 -16.77 12.64
N GLU A 77 -9.27 -17.88 12.56
CA GLU A 77 -8.80 -18.44 11.28
C GLU A 77 -9.96 -18.79 10.35
N LYS A 78 -11.07 -19.33 10.88
CA LYS A 78 -12.28 -19.65 10.09
C LYS A 78 -12.88 -18.38 9.46
N ILE A 79 -13.00 -17.29 10.21
CA ILE A 79 -13.47 -16.00 9.68
C ILE A 79 -12.52 -15.48 8.61
N GLY A 80 -11.21 -15.43 8.92
CA GLY A 80 -10.17 -14.95 8.02
C GLY A 80 -10.11 -15.73 6.71
N ASN A 81 -10.06 -17.06 6.77
CA ASN A 81 -10.02 -17.92 5.58
C ASN A 81 -11.26 -17.77 4.69
N LYS A 82 -12.43 -17.50 5.29
CA LYS A 82 -13.66 -17.23 4.54
C LYS A 82 -13.55 -15.93 3.72
N LEU A 83 -12.93 -14.90 4.28
CA LEU A 83 -12.65 -13.64 3.59
C LEU A 83 -11.55 -13.79 2.54
N VAL A 84 -10.44 -14.47 2.85
CA VAL A 84 -9.33 -14.73 1.92
C VAL A 84 -9.81 -15.44 0.66
N LYS A 85 -10.71 -16.42 0.79
CA LYS A 85 -11.24 -17.18 -0.35
C LYS A 85 -11.92 -16.31 -1.41
N VAL A 86 -12.48 -15.17 -1.01
CA VAL A 86 -13.19 -14.23 -1.89
C VAL A 86 -12.42 -12.93 -2.11
N SER A 87 -11.17 -12.85 -1.64
CA SER A 87 -10.34 -11.66 -1.80
C SER A 87 -9.91 -11.47 -3.27
N PRO A 88 -9.53 -10.24 -3.67
CA PRO A 88 -8.98 -9.98 -5.00
C PRO A 88 -7.73 -10.79 -5.33
N ASP A 89 -6.95 -11.19 -4.32
CA ASP A 89 -5.74 -11.98 -4.48
C ASP A 89 -5.63 -13.05 -3.37
N PRO A 90 -6.22 -14.24 -3.58
CA PRO A 90 -6.22 -15.32 -2.61
C PRO A 90 -4.88 -16.08 -2.53
N SER A 91 -3.89 -15.70 -3.34
CA SER A 91 -2.59 -16.40 -3.39
C SER A 91 -1.57 -15.89 -2.37
N TYR A 92 -1.88 -14.81 -1.63
CA TYR A 92 -1.10 -14.42 -0.47
C TYR A 92 -1.21 -15.47 0.66
N PRO A 93 -0.11 -15.82 1.34
CA PRO A 93 -0.11 -16.79 2.44
C PRO A 93 -0.59 -16.15 3.76
N PHE A 94 -1.86 -15.77 3.81
CA PHE A 94 -2.45 -15.20 5.02
C PHE A 94 -2.32 -16.12 6.23
N SER A 95 -2.03 -15.54 7.39
CA SER A 95 -2.06 -16.23 8.67
C SER A 95 -2.70 -15.33 9.72
N PHE A 96 -3.40 -15.92 10.68
CA PHE A 96 -4.16 -15.18 11.69
C PHE A 96 -3.71 -15.63 13.08
N LYS A 97 -3.32 -14.67 13.91
CA LYS A 97 -2.90 -14.93 15.30
C LYS A 97 -3.68 -14.05 16.25
N VAL A 98 -4.11 -14.63 17.35
CA VAL A 98 -4.76 -13.88 18.44
C VAL A 98 -3.71 -13.50 19.47
N VAL A 99 -3.70 -12.23 19.85
CA VAL A 99 -2.73 -11.65 20.78
C VAL A 99 -3.44 -11.21 22.05
N ALA A 100 -2.88 -11.57 23.21
CA ALA A 100 -3.41 -11.23 24.52
C ALA A 100 -3.10 -9.78 24.86
N ASP A 101 -3.93 -8.87 24.34
CA ASP A 101 -3.91 -7.43 24.62
C ASP A 101 -5.34 -6.93 24.78
N ASP A 102 -5.57 -6.04 25.74
CA ASP A 102 -6.86 -5.40 26.01
C ASP A 102 -7.10 -4.16 25.12
N SER A 103 -6.09 -3.72 24.37
CA SER A 103 -6.24 -2.70 23.34
C SER A 103 -7.20 -3.16 22.23
N ILE A 104 -8.08 -2.26 21.79
CA ILE A 104 -8.95 -2.49 20.64
C ILE A 104 -8.11 -2.24 19.39
N ASN A 105 -7.53 -3.31 18.83
CA ASN A 105 -6.73 -3.22 17.61
C ASN A 105 -6.71 -4.56 16.83
N ALA A 106 -6.40 -4.45 15.55
CA ALA A 106 -5.91 -5.53 14.69
C ALA A 106 -4.98 -4.90 13.66
N PHE A 107 -4.04 -5.68 13.13
CA PHE A 107 -3.16 -5.19 12.08
C PHE A 107 -2.70 -6.33 11.18
N ALA A 108 -2.57 -6.06 9.88
CA ALA A 108 -1.94 -6.95 8.93
C ALA A 108 -0.58 -6.41 8.45
N LEU A 109 0.43 -7.28 8.51
CA LEU A 109 1.77 -7.03 7.96
C LEU A 109 1.79 -7.29 6.43
N PRO A 110 2.79 -6.76 5.71
CA PRO A 110 3.02 -7.12 4.32
C PRO A 110 2.89 -8.62 4.07
N GLY A 111 2.26 -9.03 2.97
CA GLY A 111 2.22 -10.46 2.62
C GLY A 111 1.23 -11.34 3.39
N GLY A 112 0.51 -10.81 4.39
CA GLY A 112 -0.65 -11.49 4.99
C GLY A 112 -0.59 -11.95 6.45
N PRO A 113 0.54 -11.94 7.20
CA PRO A 113 0.49 -12.17 8.64
C PRO A 113 -0.38 -11.12 9.34
N THR A 114 -1.43 -11.58 10.02
CA THR A 114 -2.47 -10.71 10.61
C THR A 114 -2.65 -11.04 12.09
N PHE A 115 -2.65 -10.00 12.92
CA PHE A 115 -2.72 -10.11 14.38
C PHE A 115 -4.00 -9.45 14.89
N ILE A 116 -4.73 -10.16 15.74
CA ILE A 116 -6.02 -9.75 16.29
C ILE A 116 -5.89 -9.65 17.81
N GLN A 117 -6.07 -8.46 18.38
CA GLN A 117 -6.02 -8.28 19.83
C GLN A 117 -7.30 -8.82 20.49
N THR A 118 -7.17 -9.39 21.69
CA THR A 118 -8.36 -9.83 22.45
C THR A 118 -9.30 -8.67 22.78
N GLY A 119 -8.81 -7.45 22.96
CA GLY A 119 -9.60 -6.24 23.18
C GLY A 119 -10.58 -5.96 22.05
N LEU A 120 -10.19 -6.19 20.79
CA LEU A 120 -11.09 -6.09 19.63
C LEU A 120 -12.27 -7.07 19.75
N ILE A 121 -12.00 -8.33 20.08
CA ILE A 121 -13.03 -9.37 20.21
C ILE A 121 -13.99 -9.05 21.37
N LYS A 122 -13.48 -8.51 22.48
CA LYS A 122 -14.27 -8.06 23.64
C LYS A 122 -15.15 -6.86 23.31
N ALA A 123 -14.66 -5.93 22.49
CA ALA A 123 -15.39 -4.71 22.12
C ALA A 123 -16.48 -4.94 21.06
N ALA A 124 -16.32 -5.95 20.19
CA ALA A 124 -17.29 -6.28 19.15
C ALA A 124 -18.62 -6.78 19.74
N ASP A 125 -19.73 -6.29 19.20
CA ASP A 125 -21.10 -6.68 19.58
C ASP A 125 -21.56 -7.95 18.86
N ASN A 126 -20.97 -8.26 17.71
CA ASN A 126 -21.30 -9.44 16.90
C ASN A 126 -20.12 -9.92 16.03
N GLU A 127 -20.24 -11.12 15.46
CA GLU A 127 -19.20 -11.72 14.59
C GLU A 127 -18.88 -10.86 13.36
N ALA A 128 -19.88 -10.23 12.74
CA ALA A 128 -19.68 -9.44 11.52
C ALA A 128 -18.85 -8.18 11.76
N GLN A 129 -18.82 -7.63 12.98
CA GLN A 129 -17.92 -6.54 13.34
C GLN A 129 -16.46 -6.99 13.41
N VAL A 130 -16.18 -8.18 13.97
CA VAL A 130 -14.83 -8.78 13.95
C VAL A 130 -14.42 -9.11 12.52
N ALA A 131 -15.30 -9.74 11.75
CA ALA A 131 -15.09 -9.99 10.33
C ALA A 131 -14.86 -8.68 9.56
N GLY A 132 -15.55 -7.61 9.94
CA GLY A 132 -15.44 -6.27 9.37
C GLY A 132 -14.02 -5.72 9.49
N VAL A 133 -13.47 -5.70 10.70
CA VAL A 133 -12.09 -5.27 10.93
C VAL A 133 -11.10 -6.17 10.20
N MET A 134 -11.29 -7.50 10.22
CA MET A 134 -10.43 -8.41 9.46
C MET A 134 -10.50 -8.17 7.94
N GLY A 135 -11.68 -7.85 7.42
CA GLY A 135 -11.88 -7.50 6.01
C GLY A 135 -11.14 -6.22 5.62
N HIS A 136 -11.16 -5.21 6.49
CA HIS A 136 -10.39 -3.98 6.33
C HIS A 136 -8.88 -4.27 6.30
N GLU A 137 -8.36 -5.05 7.26
CA GLU A 137 -6.94 -5.44 7.31
C GLU A 137 -6.50 -6.22 6.05
N LEU A 138 -7.31 -7.18 5.60
CA LEU A 138 -7.07 -7.91 4.36
C LEU A 138 -7.05 -6.97 3.14
N GLY A 139 -7.90 -5.93 3.15
CA GLY A 139 -7.91 -4.86 2.16
C GLY A 139 -6.55 -4.17 2.04
N HIS A 140 -5.91 -3.84 3.17
CA HIS A 140 -4.55 -3.28 3.16
C HIS A 140 -3.52 -4.24 2.55
N VAL A 141 -3.61 -5.54 2.82
CA VAL A 141 -2.66 -6.52 2.27
C VAL A 141 -2.83 -6.67 0.76
N VAL A 142 -4.04 -6.90 0.27
CA VAL A 142 -4.29 -7.13 -1.17
C VAL A 142 -4.04 -5.87 -2.01
N LEU A 143 -4.24 -4.68 -1.42
CA LEU A 143 -3.89 -3.40 -2.05
C LEU A 143 -2.43 -2.98 -1.80
N ARG A 144 -1.67 -3.82 -1.09
CA ARG A 144 -0.23 -3.65 -0.80
C ARG A 144 0.06 -2.31 -0.11
N HIS A 145 -0.86 -1.81 0.72
CA HIS A 145 -0.75 -0.46 1.30
C HIS A 145 0.51 -0.27 2.13
N SER A 146 0.96 -1.27 2.88
CA SER A 146 2.18 -1.17 3.70
C SER A 146 3.46 -1.06 2.85
N THR A 147 3.62 -1.87 1.80
CA THR A 147 4.80 -1.79 0.92
C THR A 147 4.68 -0.70 -0.14
N ASN A 148 3.46 -0.29 -0.50
CA ASN A 148 3.22 0.96 -1.22
C ASN A 148 3.66 2.13 -0.34
N GLN A 149 3.28 2.18 0.94
CA GLN A 149 3.72 3.22 1.87
C GLN A 149 5.22 3.20 2.08
N ALA A 150 5.81 2.02 2.27
CA ALA A 150 7.25 1.86 2.28
C ALA A 150 7.87 2.19 0.92
N SER A 151 7.23 2.05 -0.24
CA SER A 151 7.83 2.52 -1.51
C SER A 151 8.00 4.03 -1.51
N LYS A 152 7.18 4.74 -0.73
CA LYS A 152 7.20 6.19 -0.58
C LYS A 152 8.10 6.67 0.56
N GLN A 153 8.33 5.83 1.57
CA GLN A 153 9.30 6.07 2.65
C GLN A 153 10.69 5.50 2.32
N SER A 154 10.78 4.34 1.70
CA SER A 154 11.98 3.69 1.13
C SER A 154 12.34 4.19 -0.26
N MET A 155 11.57 5.13 -0.81
CA MET A 155 12.10 6.26 -1.60
C MET A 155 13.36 6.86 -0.94
N PHE A 156 13.52 6.65 0.38
CA PHE A 156 14.70 6.98 1.15
C PHE A 156 15.66 5.81 1.47
N GLN A 157 15.50 4.53 1.09
CA GLN A 157 16.42 3.46 1.59
C GLN A 157 16.59 2.21 0.69
N LEU A 158 15.64 1.90 -0.19
CA LEU A 158 15.59 0.64 -0.94
C LEU A 158 16.64 0.41 -2.07
N PRO A 159 17.29 1.42 -2.65
CA PRO A 159 18.23 1.20 -3.74
C PRO A 159 19.55 0.55 -3.30
N ALA A 160 20.02 0.84 -2.08
CA ALA A 160 21.13 0.09 -1.47
C ALA A 160 20.81 -1.41 -1.36
N MET A 161 19.55 -1.74 -1.07
CA MET A 161 19.05 -3.12 -1.02
C MET A 161 19.12 -3.81 -2.38
N LEU A 162 18.61 -3.18 -3.43
CA LEU A 162 18.61 -3.74 -4.79
C LEU A 162 20.04 -3.87 -5.35
N ALA A 163 20.94 -2.93 -5.04
CA ALA A 163 22.35 -3.00 -5.42
C ALA A 163 23.13 -4.11 -4.66
N SER A 164 22.79 -4.33 -3.39
CA SER A 164 23.48 -5.33 -2.54
C SER A 164 23.17 -6.80 -2.92
N GLY A 165 22.12 -7.04 -3.70
CA GLY A 165 21.79 -8.36 -4.24
C GLY A 165 22.77 -8.85 -5.32
N VAL A 166 23.61 -7.98 -5.89
CA VAL A 166 24.45 -8.30 -7.07
C VAL A 166 25.95 -8.27 -6.76
N LEU A 167 26.40 -7.73 -5.62
CA LEU A 167 27.81 -7.73 -5.20
C LEU A 167 28.30 -9.08 -4.61
N GLY A 168 27.59 -10.18 -4.82
CA GLY A 168 28.05 -11.54 -4.46
C GLY A 168 28.15 -11.82 -2.96
N GLN A 169 27.83 -10.87 -2.08
CA GLN A 169 27.70 -11.14 -0.65
C GLN A 169 26.30 -11.71 -0.37
N LYS A 170 26.27 -12.96 0.10
CA LYS A 170 25.06 -13.75 0.44
C LYS A 170 24.13 -13.11 1.51
N GLY A 171 24.32 -11.86 1.90
CA GLY A 171 23.60 -11.18 2.97
C GLY A 171 23.01 -9.80 2.63
N GLY A 172 23.21 -9.25 1.42
CA GLY A 172 22.78 -7.88 1.11
C GLY A 172 21.27 -7.66 1.10
N MET A 173 20.58 -8.28 0.13
CA MET A 173 19.12 -8.16 0.00
C MET A 173 18.38 -8.74 1.20
N LEU A 174 18.81 -9.92 1.70
CA LEU A 174 18.20 -10.54 2.88
C LEU A 174 18.42 -9.72 4.14
N GLY A 175 19.62 -9.18 4.36
CA GLY A 175 19.93 -8.40 5.56
C GLY A 175 19.16 -7.09 5.62
N ALA A 176 18.94 -6.45 4.47
CA ALA A 176 18.23 -5.19 4.44
C ALA A 176 16.71 -5.34 4.27
N LEU A 177 16.22 -6.44 3.66
CA LEU A 177 14.84 -6.89 3.89
C LEU A 177 14.61 -7.15 5.39
N GLY A 178 15.62 -7.68 6.09
CA GLY A 178 15.50 -7.89 7.53
C GLY A 178 15.50 -6.64 8.36
N GLN A 179 16.34 -5.67 8.05
CA GLN A 179 16.26 -4.36 8.69
C GLN A 179 14.91 -3.66 8.45
N LEU A 180 14.33 -3.82 7.26
CA LEU A 180 13.00 -3.29 6.95
C LEU A 180 11.89 -4.08 7.65
N GLY A 181 12.00 -5.41 7.72
CA GLY A 181 11.08 -6.28 8.47
C GLY A 181 11.06 -5.93 9.96
N LEU A 182 12.23 -5.71 10.56
CA LEU A 182 12.36 -5.18 11.93
C LEU A 182 11.67 -3.82 12.08
N SER A 183 11.77 -2.94 11.08
CA SER A 183 11.12 -1.64 11.11
C SER A 183 9.59 -1.76 11.06
N PHE A 184 9.04 -2.67 10.25
CA PHE A 184 7.60 -2.97 10.26
C PHE A 184 7.12 -3.61 11.57
N GLY A 185 7.96 -4.42 12.21
CA GLY A 185 7.64 -5.05 13.50
C GLY A 185 7.71 -4.09 14.69
N LEU A 186 8.63 -3.11 14.67
CA LEU A 186 8.88 -2.26 15.83
C LEU A 186 8.31 -0.83 15.69
N ASN A 187 8.05 -0.36 14.48
CA ASN A 187 7.70 1.05 14.23
C ASN A 187 6.28 1.22 13.66
N SER A 188 5.37 1.69 14.51
CA SER A 188 3.98 2.01 14.14
C SER A 188 3.86 3.09 13.04
N ALA A 189 4.90 3.91 12.83
CA ALA A 189 4.87 4.98 11.84
C ALA A 189 4.83 4.49 10.38
N MET A 190 5.28 3.25 10.08
CA MET A 190 5.18 2.66 8.74
C MET A 190 3.81 2.02 8.47
N MET A 191 2.98 1.88 9.52
CA MET A 191 1.64 1.32 9.48
C MET A 191 0.56 2.39 9.61
N SER A 192 0.93 3.68 9.63
CA SER A 192 -0.03 4.78 9.51
C SER A 192 -0.40 4.92 8.04
N TYR A 193 -1.69 4.85 7.71
CA TYR A 193 -2.18 4.92 6.33
C TYR A 193 -2.82 6.26 5.98
N SER A 194 -2.89 6.55 4.68
CA SER A 194 -3.64 7.73 4.21
C SER A 194 -5.14 7.52 4.29
N ARG A 195 -5.91 8.61 4.45
CA ARG A 195 -7.39 8.56 4.34
C ARG A 195 -7.88 7.86 3.07
N LYS A 196 -7.12 7.96 1.98
CA LYS A 196 -7.47 7.24 0.75
C LYS A 196 -7.20 5.74 0.84
N ALA A 197 -6.06 5.33 1.41
CA ALA A 197 -5.75 3.92 1.63
C ALA A 197 -6.77 3.29 2.59
N GLU A 198 -7.19 4.03 3.63
CA GLU A 198 -8.28 3.65 4.53
C GLU A 198 -9.61 3.48 3.80
N HIS A 199 -9.99 4.44 2.96
CA HIS A 199 -11.19 4.35 2.13
C HIS A 199 -11.13 3.14 1.19
N ASP A 200 -10.01 2.92 0.50
CA ASP A 200 -9.85 1.80 -0.43
C ASP A 200 -9.90 0.45 0.30
N ALA A 201 -9.29 0.35 1.48
CA ALA A 201 -9.35 -0.82 2.34
C ALA A 201 -10.77 -1.09 2.84
N ASP A 202 -11.54 -0.06 3.20
CA ASP A 202 -12.95 -0.19 3.53
C ASP A 202 -13.79 -0.68 2.35
N ILE A 203 -13.61 -0.12 1.16
CA ILE A 203 -14.36 -0.56 -0.01
C ILE A 203 -14.04 -2.01 -0.32
N VAL A 204 -12.75 -2.38 -0.44
CA VAL A 204 -12.35 -3.77 -0.72
C VAL A 204 -12.78 -4.71 0.41
N GLY A 205 -12.68 -4.30 1.66
CA GLY A 205 -13.17 -5.02 2.84
C GLY A 205 -14.67 -5.28 2.79
N ALA A 206 -15.47 -4.24 2.49
CA ALA A 206 -16.92 -4.35 2.35
C ALA A 206 -17.33 -5.30 1.22
N ARG A 207 -16.60 -5.28 0.09
CA ARG A 207 -16.78 -6.21 -1.02
C ARG A 207 -16.49 -7.66 -0.61
N MET A 208 -15.41 -7.89 0.16
CA MET A 208 -15.08 -9.22 0.69
C MET A 208 -16.12 -9.71 1.70
N LEU A 209 -16.60 -8.84 2.60
CA LEU A 209 -17.68 -9.17 3.55
C LEU A 209 -18.94 -9.60 2.80
N ALA A 210 -19.38 -8.81 1.83
CA ALA A 210 -20.57 -9.11 1.03
C ALA A 210 -20.42 -10.43 0.27
N ALA A 211 -19.26 -10.68 -0.35
CA ALA A 211 -18.98 -11.92 -1.08
C ALA A 211 -18.87 -13.14 -0.14
N ALA A 212 -18.38 -12.95 1.08
CA ALA A 212 -18.34 -13.98 2.13
C ALA A 212 -19.70 -14.15 2.83
N GLY A 213 -20.71 -13.34 2.53
CA GLY A 213 -22.02 -13.39 3.16
C GLY A 213 -22.08 -12.81 4.58
N TYR A 214 -21.11 -11.98 4.97
CA TYR A 214 -21.18 -11.15 6.18
C TYR A 214 -21.83 -9.80 5.86
N SER A 215 -22.50 -9.23 6.85
CA SER A 215 -23.11 -7.90 6.74
C SER A 215 -22.02 -6.82 6.67
N PRO A 216 -21.81 -6.14 5.52
CA PRO A 216 -20.73 -5.18 5.40
C PRO A 216 -20.96 -3.92 6.22
N ILE A 217 -22.23 -3.59 6.51
CA ILE A 217 -22.58 -2.40 7.30
C ILE A 217 -22.06 -2.51 8.75
N GLU A 218 -21.87 -3.72 9.26
CA GLU A 218 -21.35 -3.94 10.62
C GLU A 218 -19.91 -3.45 10.78
N MET A 219 -19.10 -3.47 9.71
CA MET A 219 -17.78 -2.84 9.73
C MET A 219 -17.89 -1.33 9.99
N ALA A 220 -18.79 -0.64 9.27
CA ALA A 220 -18.99 0.80 9.44
C ALA A 220 -19.61 1.13 10.82
N ASN A 221 -20.58 0.32 11.28
CA ASN A 221 -21.18 0.47 12.61
C ASN A 221 -20.14 0.31 13.72
N PHE A 222 -19.22 -0.65 13.59
CA PHE A 222 -18.16 -0.86 14.57
C PHE A 222 -17.21 0.33 14.64
N PHE A 223 -16.74 0.84 13.50
CA PHE A 223 -15.88 2.03 13.50
C PHE A 223 -16.60 3.26 14.06
N GLN A 224 -17.87 3.46 13.72
CA GLN A 224 -18.66 4.56 14.28
C GLN A 224 -18.82 4.46 15.81
N LYS A 225 -19.03 3.24 16.34
CA LYS A 225 -19.06 2.98 17.78
C LYS A 225 -17.73 3.38 18.43
N LEU A 226 -16.62 2.92 17.87
CA LEU A 226 -15.28 3.22 18.38
C LEU A 226 -14.96 4.73 18.35
N GLU A 227 -15.42 5.45 17.33
CA GLU A 227 -15.27 6.91 17.24
C GLU A 227 -16.10 7.66 18.29
N ALA A 228 -17.34 7.21 18.53
CA ALA A 228 -18.22 7.81 19.53
C ALA A 228 -17.70 7.63 20.97
N GLU A 229 -16.96 6.55 21.22
CA GLU A 229 -16.25 6.30 22.47
C GLU A 229 -14.94 7.13 22.59
N GLY A 230 -14.47 7.71 21.48
CA GLY A 230 -13.16 8.35 21.30
C GLY A 230 -13.08 9.81 21.74
N GLY A 231 -12.95 10.04 23.05
CA GLY A 231 -12.36 11.26 23.62
C GLY A 231 -10.83 11.13 23.76
N SER A 232 -10.26 11.54 24.89
CA SER A 232 -8.85 11.31 25.27
C SER A 232 -8.44 9.83 25.47
N ARG A 233 -9.30 8.89 25.07
CA ARG A 233 -9.12 7.43 25.12
C ARG A 233 -9.41 6.75 23.78
N ALA A 234 -9.20 7.47 22.66
CA ALA A 234 -9.40 6.91 21.33
C ALA A 234 -8.70 5.55 21.18
N PRO A 235 -9.38 4.52 20.64
CA PRO A 235 -8.78 3.22 20.38
C PRO A 235 -7.44 3.31 19.64
N GLN A 236 -6.49 2.45 20.00
CA GLN A 236 -5.17 2.38 19.35
C GLN A 236 -5.30 2.19 17.84
N PHE A 237 -6.35 1.49 17.39
CA PHE A 237 -6.71 1.36 15.98
C PHE A 237 -6.66 2.69 15.22
N PHE A 238 -7.20 3.79 15.74
CA PHE A 238 -7.22 5.08 15.04
C PHE A 238 -5.88 5.81 14.98
N SER A 239 -4.86 5.31 15.69
CA SER A 239 -3.50 5.85 15.58
C SER A 239 -2.82 5.40 14.28
N SER A 240 -3.12 4.19 13.80
CA SER A 240 -2.68 3.67 12.49
C SER A 240 -3.72 3.86 11.38
N HIS A 241 -5.01 3.88 11.72
CA HIS A 241 -6.14 3.94 10.80
C HIS A 241 -6.93 5.26 10.94
N PRO A 242 -6.44 6.38 10.37
CA PRO A 242 -7.13 7.65 10.50
C PRO A 242 -8.52 7.63 9.83
N ASN A 243 -9.50 8.28 10.44
CA ASN A 243 -10.86 8.31 9.90
C ASN A 243 -10.87 8.92 8.45
N PRO A 244 -11.31 8.15 7.43
CA PRO A 244 -11.39 8.62 6.05
C PRO A 244 -12.58 9.54 5.77
N GLY A 245 -13.54 9.68 6.69
CA GLY A 245 -14.76 10.47 6.54
C GLY A 245 -16.00 9.64 6.87
N ASN A 246 -17.10 9.89 6.18
CA ASN A 246 -18.38 9.23 6.47
C ASN A 246 -18.40 7.76 6.02
N ARG A 247 -17.77 6.86 6.80
CA ARG A 247 -17.65 5.41 6.50
C ARG A 247 -19.01 4.77 6.21
N VAL A 248 -20.02 5.07 7.03
CA VAL A 248 -21.37 4.54 6.88
C VAL A 248 -21.96 4.88 5.51
N GLN A 249 -21.81 6.13 5.07
CA GLN A 249 -22.35 6.58 3.79
C GLN A 249 -21.72 5.83 2.61
N TYR A 250 -20.40 5.87 2.44
CA TYR A 250 -19.79 5.29 1.25
C TYR A 250 -19.80 3.75 1.26
N VAL A 251 -19.76 3.11 2.43
CA VAL A 251 -19.94 1.65 2.53
C VAL A 251 -21.37 1.29 2.11
N THR A 252 -22.38 2.05 2.56
CA THR A 252 -23.77 1.84 2.15
C THR A 252 -23.95 2.01 0.63
N GLU A 253 -23.37 3.07 0.08
CA GLU A 253 -23.39 3.33 -1.37
C GLU A 253 -22.72 2.18 -2.15
N GLU A 254 -21.54 1.74 -1.73
CA GLU A 254 -20.83 0.62 -2.37
C GLU A 254 -21.66 -0.68 -2.31
N ILE A 255 -22.27 -1.01 -1.17
CA ILE A 255 -22.98 -2.28 -1.04
C ILE A 255 -24.39 -2.28 -1.62
N SER A 256 -24.96 -1.11 -1.94
CA SER A 256 -26.30 -0.97 -2.54
C SER A 256 -26.48 -1.78 -3.84
N GLY A 257 -25.39 -2.01 -4.58
CA GLY A 257 -25.40 -2.82 -5.81
C GLY A 257 -25.05 -4.30 -5.60
N TYR A 258 -24.58 -4.72 -4.40
CA TYR A 258 -24.38 -6.14 -4.13
C TYR A 258 -25.76 -6.79 -4.04
N ARG A 259 -25.95 -7.97 -4.65
CA ARG A 259 -27.22 -8.71 -4.61
C ARG A 259 -27.80 -8.55 -3.21
N GLN A 260 -29.01 -8.00 -3.12
CA GLN A 260 -29.76 -7.77 -1.89
C GLN A 260 -30.05 -9.12 -1.20
N SER A 261 -29.00 -9.79 -0.74
CA SER A 261 -29.11 -10.90 0.17
C SER A 261 -29.49 -10.25 1.48
N THR A 262 -30.79 -10.24 1.77
CA THR A 262 -31.31 -9.82 3.07
C THR A 262 -30.79 -10.70 4.21
N ASP A 263 -30.15 -11.82 3.87
CA ASP A 263 -29.74 -12.87 4.79
C ASP A 263 -28.23 -12.82 5.10
N TYR A 264 -27.66 -11.62 5.21
CA TYR A 264 -26.27 -11.48 5.63
C TYR A 264 -26.06 -11.94 7.08
N ILE A 265 -24.97 -12.65 7.32
CA ILE A 265 -24.54 -13.02 8.67
C ILE A 265 -24.14 -11.75 9.40
N THR A 266 -24.91 -11.40 10.42
CA THR A 266 -24.55 -10.36 11.41
C THR A 266 -23.88 -11.01 12.61
N ASN A 267 -24.44 -12.11 13.10
CA ASN A 267 -23.91 -12.81 14.26
C ASN A 267 -24.03 -14.33 14.11
N THR A 268 -23.27 -15.08 14.90
CA THR A 268 -23.42 -16.52 15.05
C THR A 268 -23.58 -16.89 16.52
N PRO A 269 -24.22 -18.04 16.84
CA PRO A 269 -24.24 -18.55 18.20
C PRO A 269 -22.84 -18.83 18.77
N GLU A 270 -21.86 -19.11 17.90
CA GLU A 270 -20.48 -19.41 18.28
C GLU A 270 -19.75 -18.17 18.83
N PHE A 271 -20.07 -16.97 18.33
CA PHE A 271 -19.40 -15.73 18.71
C PHE A 271 -19.48 -15.44 20.21
N ALA A 272 -20.64 -15.63 20.84
CA ALA A 272 -20.80 -15.37 22.28
C ALA A 272 -19.86 -16.25 23.14
N LYS A 273 -19.68 -17.52 22.73
CA LYS A 273 -18.73 -18.44 23.38
C LYS A 273 -17.29 -17.97 23.20
N MET A 274 -16.94 -17.53 21.99
CA MET A 274 -15.58 -17.06 21.68
C MET A 274 -15.25 -15.73 22.35
N LYS A 275 -16.22 -14.82 22.46
CA LYS A 275 -16.11 -13.59 23.23
C LYS A 275 -15.87 -13.86 24.71
N ALA A 276 -16.62 -14.78 25.32
CA ALA A 276 -16.39 -15.19 26.71
C ALA A 276 -15.00 -15.81 26.91
N ARG A 277 -14.49 -16.60 25.94
CA ARG A 277 -13.10 -17.08 25.96
C ARG A 277 -12.12 -15.92 25.92
N ALA A 278 -12.29 -14.96 25.00
CA ALA A 278 -11.44 -13.77 24.92
C ALA A 278 -11.45 -12.96 26.22
N GLU A 279 -12.61 -12.77 26.86
CA GLU A 279 -12.78 -12.11 28.16
C GLU A 279 -12.05 -12.82 29.32
N SER A 280 -11.86 -14.15 29.23
CA SER A 280 -11.11 -14.92 30.22
C SER A 280 -9.59 -14.76 30.08
N ILE A 281 -9.10 -14.32 28.93
CA ILE A 281 -7.68 -14.12 28.66
C ILE A 281 -7.21 -12.81 29.31
N ARG A 282 -6.09 -12.92 30.04
CA ARG A 282 -5.44 -11.80 30.73
C ARG A 282 -4.07 -11.56 30.09
N PRO A 283 -3.77 -10.36 29.58
CA PRO A 283 -2.42 -9.98 29.18
C PRO A 283 -1.46 -10.13 30.35
N SER A 284 -0.25 -10.64 30.11
CA SER A 284 0.80 -10.60 31.11
C SER A 284 1.21 -9.14 31.35
N LYS A 285 1.44 -8.76 32.62
CA LYS A 285 1.87 -7.39 32.99
C LYS A 285 3.17 -6.94 32.29
N SER A 286 3.90 -7.86 31.66
CA SER A 286 5.15 -7.59 30.93
C SER A 286 4.94 -7.16 29.47
N ALA A 287 3.76 -7.38 28.88
CA ALA A 287 3.47 -7.04 27.48
C ALA A 287 2.92 -5.60 27.30
N ALA A 288 2.73 -4.86 28.40
CA ALA A 288 2.23 -3.48 28.38
C ALA A 288 3.32 -2.43 28.06
N THR A 289 4.53 -2.84 27.65
CA THR A 289 5.55 -1.92 27.14
C THR A 289 5.31 -1.64 25.65
N ASN A 290 4.66 -0.50 25.43
CA ASN A 290 4.47 0.20 24.18
C ASN A 290 5.66 0.14 23.20
N PRO A 291 5.45 -0.27 21.94
CA PRO A 291 6.26 0.20 20.81
C PRO A 291 5.92 1.64 20.38
N ALA A 292 4.86 2.24 20.96
CA ALA A 292 4.22 3.44 20.42
C ALA A 292 4.53 4.78 21.14
N THR A 293 5.37 4.83 22.19
CA THR A 293 5.67 6.10 22.87
C THR A 293 7.09 6.16 23.41
N THR A 294 8.04 6.56 22.56
CA THR A 294 9.28 7.21 23.04
C THR A 294 9.22 8.68 22.64
N ASN A 295 8.40 9.43 23.37
CA ASN A 295 8.43 10.88 23.34
C ASN A 295 9.64 11.32 24.18
N GLN A 296 10.70 11.81 23.53
CA GLN A 296 11.83 12.43 24.22
C GLN A 296 11.36 13.74 24.86
N GLY A 297 10.97 13.66 26.13
CA GLY A 297 10.70 14.80 27.00
C GLY A 297 11.50 14.62 28.29
N GLY A 298 12.78 15.02 28.26
CA GLY A 298 13.65 15.01 29.43
C GLY A 298 14.51 16.26 29.42
N GLY A 299 14.01 17.34 30.01
CA GLY A 299 14.81 18.50 30.34
C GLY A 299 15.87 18.11 31.36
N GLN A 300 17.13 18.41 31.07
CA GLN A 300 18.17 18.44 32.09
C GLN A 300 18.98 19.72 31.97
N THR A 301 19.05 20.35 33.14
CA THR A 301 19.66 21.59 33.55
C THR A 301 21.14 21.70 33.20
N SER A 302 21.53 22.93 32.87
CA SER A 302 22.88 23.43 32.75
C SER A 302 23.78 23.18 33.97
N SER A 303 24.99 22.69 33.73
CA SER A 303 26.21 23.17 34.39
C SER A 303 27.44 22.76 33.56
N GLY A 304 28.34 23.72 33.32
CA GLY A 304 29.47 23.56 32.43
C GLY A 304 30.66 22.84 33.04
N SER A 305 31.54 22.34 32.17
CA SER A 305 32.99 22.49 32.33
C SER A 305 33.68 22.12 31.02
N SER A 306 34.58 23.01 30.60
CA SER A 306 35.51 22.86 29.50
C SER A 306 36.66 21.90 29.84
N SER A 307 36.94 20.93 28.98
CA SER A 307 38.30 20.45 28.76
C SER A 307 38.41 19.75 27.41
N GLY A 308 39.42 20.14 26.64
CA GLY A 308 39.68 19.66 25.29
C GLY A 308 40.18 18.22 25.27
N GLY A 309 39.78 17.51 24.22
CA GLY A 309 40.32 16.22 23.82
C GLY A 309 40.05 16.05 22.33
N ALA A 310 41.06 16.30 21.51
CA ALA A 310 41.02 16.00 20.09
C ALA A 310 40.95 14.46 19.91
N SER A 311 39.90 13.98 19.26
CA SER A 311 39.86 12.63 18.68
C SER A 311 39.13 12.69 17.34
N SER A 312 39.84 12.19 16.34
CA SER A 312 39.55 12.14 14.91
C SER A 312 38.10 11.81 14.54
N SER A 313 37.43 12.77 13.89
CA SER A 313 36.19 12.58 13.15
C SER A 313 36.43 11.71 11.91
N GLY A 314 35.90 10.49 11.92
CA GLY A 314 35.66 9.71 10.70
C GLY A 314 34.60 10.41 9.85
N SER A 315 34.98 10.74 8.62
CA SER A 315 34.19 11.47 7.62
C SER A 315 32.89 10.75 7.26
N ALA A 316 31.74 11.35 7.58
CA ALA A 316 30.46 11.01 6.98
C ALA A 316 30.29 11.87 5.71
N SER A 317 30.31 11.25 4.53
CA SER A 317 30.15 11.95 3.24
C SER A 317 28.71 12.45 3.06
N GLY A 318 28.53 13.78 3.05
CA GLY A 318 27.23 14.44 3.06
C GLY A 318 26.50 14.41 1.71
N SER A 319 25.36 13.72 1.68
CA SER A 319 24.29 13.95 0.69
C SER A 319 23.38 15.07 1.21
N GLY A 320 23.20 16.14 0.43
CA GLY A 320 22.38 17.29 0.83
C GLY A 320 22.19 18.28 -0.31
N VAL A 321 21.17 19.15 -0.21
CA VAL A 321 20.96 20.23 -1.17
C VAL A 321 21.81 21.43 -0.77
N VAL A 322 22.79 21.79 -1.59
CA VAL A 322 23.64 22.97 -1.41
C VAL A 322 23.44 23.88 -2.63
N ASN A 323 23.11 25.16 -2.39
CA ASN A 323 22.80 26.13 -3.44
C ASN A 323 21.71 25.65 -4.43
N GLY A 324 20.72 24.90 -3.94
CA GLY A 324 19.64 24.35 -4.75
C GLY A 324 20.02 23.14 -5.62
N ILE A 325 21.25 22.64 -5.51
CA ILE A 325 21.71 21.43 -6.20
C ILE A 325 21.77 20.31 -5.19
N TYR A 326 21.10 19.20 -5.48
CA TYR A 326 21.30 17.95 -4.78
C TYR A 326 22.52 17.25 -5.36
N SER A 327 23.45 16.86 -4.49
CA SER A 327 24.60 16.04 -4.85
C SER A 327 24.46 14.68 -4.18
N GLY A 328 24.29 13.64 -4.99
CA GLY A 328 24.31 12.24 -4.59
C GLY A 328 25.63 11.58 -4.94
N ASP A 329 25.71 10.29 -4.66
CA ASP A 329 26.87 9.47 -5.01
C ASP A 329 26.74 8.96 -6.45
N GLY A 330 27.44 9.62 -7.38
CA GLY A 330 27.49 9.31 -8.81
C GLY A 330 26.63 10.21 -9.71
N TYR A 331 25.85 11.13 -9.13
CA TYR A 331 25.07 12.13 -9.86
C TYR A 331 24.81 13.38 -9.01
N ALA A 332 24.48 14.49 -9.65
CA ALA A 332 23.90 15.67 -9.03
C ALA A 332 22.83 16.25 -9.94
N PHE A 333 21.80 16.89 -9.40
CA PHE A 333 20.81 17.61 -10.18
C PHE A 333 20.12 18.70 -9.34
N LYS A 334 19.45 19.63 -10.00
CA LYS A 334 18.65 20.68 -9.39
C LYS A 334 17.19 20.20 -9.25
N PRO A 335 16.69 19.94 -8.03
CA PRO A 335 15.28 19.67 -7.82
C PRO A 335 14.43 20.86 -8.28
N PRO A 336 13.19 20.65 -8.75
CA PRO A 336 12.32 21.76 -9.13
C PRO A 336 12.07 22.74 -7.97
N SER A 337 11.89 24.02 -8.30
CA SER A 337 11.70 25.06 -7.29
C SER A 337 10.49 24.78 -6.40
N GLY A 338 10.66 24.93 -5.08
CA GLY A 338 9.61 24.65 -4.09
C GLY A 338 9.37 23.16 -3.82
N TRP A 339 10.10 22.26 -4.47
CA TRP A 339 10.03 20.83 -4.19
C TRP A 339 10.98 20.48 -3.05
N GLN A 340 10.51 19.62 -2.16
CA GLN A 340 11.33 19.10 -1.09
C GLN A 340 12.14 17.93 -1.61
N ALA A 341 13.44 18.15 -1.78
CA ALA A 341 14.38 17.09 -2.05
C ALA A 341 14.77 16.37 -0.76
N ARG A 342 14.82 15.05 -0.83
CA ARG A 342 15.10 14.20 0.32
C ARG A 342 16.05 13.08 -0.12
N PRO A 343 17.30 13.08 0.38
CA PRO A 343 18.21 11.97 0.13
C PRO A 343 17.62 10.68 0.68
N ALA A 344 18.03 9.57 0.09
CA ALA A 344 17.87 8.31 0.76
C ALA A 344 18.73 8.23 2.04
N GLN A 345 18.09 7.93 3.17
CA GLN A 345 18.70 7.53 4.43
C GLN A 345 19.70 6.37 4.26
N GLN A 346 19.57 5.51 3.24
CA GLN A 346 20.58 4.51 2.85
C GLN A 346 20.59 4.24 1.32
N GLY A 347 21.78 4.19 0.70
CA GLY A 347 21.95 4.08 -0.76
C GLY A 347 21.83 5.45 -1.44
N GLY A 348 22.69 5.75 -2.42
CA GLY A 348 22.85 7.10 -3.00
C GLY A 348 21.65 7.69 -3.75
N GLY A 349 20.46 7.10 -3.63
CA GLY A 349 19.20 7.53 -4.22
C GLY A 349 18.61 8.82 -3.67
N MET A 350 17.62 9.38 -4.37
CA MET A 350 16.96 10.61 -3.96
C MET A 350 15.54 10.72 -4.51
N SER A 351 14.73 11.51 -3.81
CA SER A 351 13.47 12.00 -4.35
C SER A 351 13.27 13.49 -4.21
N ALA A 352 12.52 14.06 -5.15
CA ALA A 352 12.00 15.41 -5.08
C ALA A 352 10.47 15.35 -5.18
N LEU A 353 9.78 15.99 -4.24
CA LEU A 353 8.32 16.01 -4.17
C LEU A 353 7.82 17.46 -4.03
N PRO A 354 6.80 17.91 -4.78
CA PRO A 354 6.16 19.19 -4.50
C PRO A 354 5.41 19.14 -3.18
N SER A 355 4.91 20.29 -2.70
CA SER A 355 4.13 20.38 -1.46
C SER A 355 2.83 19.55 -1.50
N ASN A 356 2.25 19.36 -2.69
CA ASN A 356 1.15 18.43 -2.97
C ASN A 356 1.64 17.12 -3.64
N GLY A 357 2.94 16.85 -3.56
CA GLY A 357 3.65 15.66 -4.07
C GLY A 357 3.03 14.36 -3.62
N VAL A 358 2.47 14.43 -2.43
CA VAL A 358 1.84 13.34 -1.72
C VAL A 358 0.38 13.73 -1.51
N VAL A 359 -0.53 13.01 -2.15
CA VAL A 359 -1.98 13.15 -1.89
C VAL A 359 -2.36 12.06 -0.89
N GLY A 360 -2.73 12.49 0.31
CA GLY A 360 -2.83 11.58 1.46
C GLY A 360 -1.44 11.12 1.86
N GLN A 361 -1.12 9.85 1.59
CA GLN A 361 0.23 9.33 1.76
C GLN A 361 0.72 8.69 0.47
N SER A 362 0.03 8.77 -0.67
CA SER A 362 0.50 8.24 -1.96
C SER A 362 1.36 9.26 -2.69
N ILE A 363 2.51 8.82 -3.26
CA ILE A 363 3.23 9.65 -4.23
C ILE A 363 2.26 9.79 -5.38
N ALA A 364 1.68 10.97 -5.43
CA ALA A 364 0.76 11.32 -6.47
C ALA A 364 1.49 12.16 -7.50
N ARG A 365 2.66 12.72 -7.19
CA ARG A 365 3.57 13.35 -8.16
C ARG A 365 4.97 13.48 -7.58
N GLY A 366 6.00 13.16 -8.35
CA GLY A 366 7.37 13.19 -7.82
C GLY A 366 8.44 12.87 -8.84
N ILE A 367 9.69 13.07 -8.43
CA ILE A 367 10.89 12.59 -9.11
C ILE A 367 11.56 11.59 -8.18
N LEU A 368 11.91 10.43 -8.73
CA LEU A 368 12.75 9.39 -8.15
C LEU A 368 14.04 9.32 -8.93
N VAL A 369 15.19 9.25 -8.27
CA VAL A 369 16.50 9.13 -8.92
C VAL A 369 17.34 8.07 -8.26
N ASP A 370 17.86 7.13 -9.05
CA ASP A 370 18.68 6.04 -8.54
C ASP A 370 19.54 5.29 -9.55
N PHE A 371 20.17 4.21 -9.07
CA PHE A 371 20.83 3.19 -9.87
C PHE A 371 20.12 1.84 -9.78
N ALA A 372 19.97 1.17 -10.92
CA ALA A 372 19.59 -0.22 -11.07
C ALA A 372 20.78 -1.05 -11.60
N ALA A 373 20.68 -2.38 -11.53
CA ALA A 373 21.68 -3.26 -12.12
C ALA A 373 21.72 -3.09 -13.65
N ALA A 374 22.91 -2.83 -14.20
CA ALA A 374 23.12 -2.81 -15.64
C ALA A 374 23.34 -4.23 -16.18
N ASP A 375 22.85 -4.50 -17.39
CA ASP A 375 23.16 -5.70 -18.16
C ASP A 375 24.35 -5.40 -19.08
N GLY A 376 25.55 -5.46 -18.48
CA GLY A 376 26.80 -5.09 -19.14
C GLY A 376 26.78 -3.64 -19.63
N ALA A 377 27.31 -3.41 -20.83
CA ALA A 377 27.36 -2.09 -21.46
C ALA A 377 26.14 -1.81 -22.37
N ASN A 378 25.08 -2.62 -22.31
CA ASN A 378 23.90 -2.44 -23.17
C ASN A 378 22.82 -1.62 -22.45
N LEU A 379 22.73 -0.33 -22.79
CA LEU A 379 21.75 0.60 -22.23
C LEU A 379 20.32 0.10 -22.46
N GLN A 380 19.97 -0.22 -23.71
CA GLN A 380 18.61 -0.64 -24.08
C GLN A 380 18.13 -1.84 -23.28
N ARG A 381 18.95 -2.89 -23.18
CA ARG A 381 18.64 -4.10 -22.42
C ARG A 381 18.53 -3.82 -20.92
N SER A 382 19.38 -2.94 -20.40
CA SER A 382 19.33 -2.52 -18.99
C SER A 382 18.03 -1.76 -18.70
N THR A 383 17.64 -0.82 -19.56
CA THR A 383 16.36 -0.11 -19.49
C THR A 383 15.18 -1.08 -19.58
N ASP A 384 15.21 -2.03 -20.52
CA ASP A 384 14.14 -3.01 -20.69
C ASP A 384 13.98 -3.89 -19.43
N ARG A 385 15.07 -4.29 -18.79
CA ARG A 385 15.05 -5.06 -17.54
C ARG A 385 14.49 -4.26 -16.37
N LEU A 386 14.85 -2.97 -16.27
CA LEU A 386 14.26 -2.07 -15.28
C LEU A 386 12.76 -1.91 -15.51
N ILE A 387 12.33 -1.67 -16.75
CA ILE A 387 10.91 -1.60 -17.11
C ILE A 387 10.20 -2.89 -16.73
N GLN A 388 10.72 -4.06 -17.11
CA GLN A 388 10.12 -5.34 -16.75
C GLN A 388 9.97 -5.52 -15.24
N THR A 389 10.96 -5.08 -14.46
CA THR A 389 10.91 -5.12 -13.00
C THR A 389 9.79 -4.21 -12.48
N LEU A 390 9.70 -2.97 -12.99
CA LEU A 390 8.63 -2.05 -12.63
C LEU A 390 7.24 -2.59 -13.01
N GLN A 391 7.11 -3.21 -14.19
CA GLN A 391 5.84 -3.80 -14.64
C GLN A 391 5.41 -5.00 -13.78
N GLN A 392 6.36 -5.82 -13.33
CA GLN A 392 6.07 -6.94 -12.41
C GLN A 392 5.56 -6.45 -11.05
N GLN A 393 6.07 -5.31 -10.58
CA GLN A 393 5.67 -4.70 -9.31
C GLN A 393 4.36 -3.91 -9.42
N ASN A 394 4.05 -3.41 -10.62
CA ASN A 394 2.96 -2.50 -10.90
C ASN A 394 2.07 -3.07 -12.01
N GLN A 395 1.07 -3.87 -11.62
CA GLN A 395 0.13 -4.46 -12.57
C GLN A 395 -0.56 -3.36 -13.41
N GLY A 396 -0.42 -3.47 -14.73
CA GLY A 396 -0.99 -2.52 -15.69
C GLY A 396 -0.05 -1.37 -16.07
N LEU A 397 1.16 -1.29 -15.51
CA LEU A 397 2.20 -0.39 -16.01
C LEU A 397 2.72 -0.92 -17.36
N ALA A 398 2.74 -0.09 -18.40
CA ALA A 398 3.17 -0.47 -19.74
C ALA A 398 3.86 0.70 -20.46
N PRO A 399 4.87 0.45 -21.32
CA PRO A 399 5.41 1.47 -22.20
C PRO A 399 4.35 2.04 -23.14
N LEU A 400 4.37 3.35 -23.35
CA LEU A 400 3.57 3.99 -24.39
C LEU A 400 4.25 3.82 -25.75
N ASP A 401 3.51 3.27 -26.70
CA ASP A 401 3.97 3.03 -28.06
C ASP A 401 4.46 4.34 -28.71
N GLY A 402 5.65 4.29 -29.31
CA GLY A 402 6.27 5.43 -29.97
C GLY A 402 6.84 6.51 -29.02
N MET A 403 6.71 6.34 -27.70
CA MET A 403 7.22 7.29 -26.69
C MET A 403 8.54 6.85 -26.05
N ARG A 404 9.36 6.11 -26.81
CA ARG A 404 10.74 5.74 -26.49
C ARG A 404 11.68 6.49 -27.42
N GLN A 405 12.68 7.15 -26.86
CA GLN A 405 13.67 7.90 -27.63
C GLN A 405 15.04 7.85 -26.97
N GLY A 406 16.09 7.89 -27.80
CA GLY A 406 17.45 8.14 -27.34
C GLY A 406 17.61 9.61 -26.93
N ILE A 407 18.33 9.85 -25.84
CA ILE A 407 18.62 11.19 -25.32
C ILE A 407 20.09 11.30 -24.92
N THR A 408 20.51 12.49 -24.50
CA THR A 408 21.83 12.71 -23.91
C THR A 408 21.67 13.31 -22.52
N LEU A 409 22.30 12.69 -21.53
CA LEU A 409 22.32 13.09 -20.13
C LEU A 409 23.76 13.42 -19.74
N ASP A 410 24.06 14.70 -19.49
CA ASP A 410 25.42 15.17 -19.18
C ASP A 410 26.49 14.62 -20.15
N GLY A 411 26.24 14.73 -21.45
CA GLY A 411 27.12 14.19 -22.50
C GLY A 411 27.11 12.66 -22.64
N THR A 412 26.42 11.93 -21.77
CA THR A 412 26.31 10.46 -21.78
C THR A 412 25.07 10.02 -22.56
N PRO A 413 25.17 9.03 -23.47
CA PRO A 413 24.00 8.45 -24.13
C PRO A 413 23.01 7.86 -23.11
N GLY A 414 21.74 8.20 -23.28
CA GLY A 414 20.64 7.78 -22.41
C GLY A 414 19.39 7.39 -23.20
N GLU A 415 18.38 6.89 -22.49
CA GLU A 415 17.04 6.65 -23.04
C GLU A 415 15.99 7.41 -22.25
N SER A 416 14.93 7.81 -22.94
CA SER A 416 13.70 8.35 -22.37
C SER A 416 12.57 7.43 -22.80
N VAL A 417 11.82 6.90 -21.84
CA VAL A 417 10.67 6.02 -22.06
C VAL A 417 9.50 6.54 -21.25
N PHE A 418 8.34 6.71 -21.88
CA PHE A 418 7.11 6.93 -21.13
C PHE A 418 6.43 5.61 -20.86
N LEU A 419 6.06 5.40 -19.60
CA LEU A 419 5.19 4.33 -19.17
C LEU A 419 3.85 4.92 -18.73
N GLU A 420 2.80 4.15 -18.90
CA GLU A 420 1.45 4.43 -18.46
C GLU A 420 0.98 3.33 -17.51
N GLY A 421 0.33 3.72 -16.41
CA GLY A 421 -0.34 2.81 -15.48
C GLY A 421 -1.62 3.42 -14.92
N GLN A 422 -2.16 2.81 -13.86
CA GLN A 422 -3.25 3.39 -13.09
C GLN A 422 -2.72 3.98 -11.78
N SER A 423 -3.09 5.22 -11.50
CA SER A 423 -2.69 5.87 -10.25
C SER A 423 -3.43 5.26 -9.08
N ALA A 424 -2.69 5.07 -7.99
CA ALA A 424 -3.28 4.77 -6.70
C ALA A 424 -4.34 5.80 -6.34
N VAL A 425 -4.11 7.09 -6.65
CA VAL A 425 -4.95 8.24 -6.30
C VAL A 425 -6.03 8.47 -7.34
N GLY A 426 -7.30 8.35 -6.94
CA GLY A 426 -8.44 8.61 -7.83
C GLY A 426 -8.59 7.64 -9.00
N GLY A 427 -7.79 6.56 -9.12
CA GLY A 427 -7.86 5.58 -10.22
C GLY A 427 -7.72 6.21 -11.60
N GLU A 428 -7.08 7.38 -11.68
CA GLU A 428 -6.83 8.07 -12.94
C GLU A 428 -5.63 7.43 -13.65
N ARG A 429 -5.48 7.68 -14.95
CA ARG A 429 -4.25 7.29 -15.68
C ARG A 429 -3.04 7.97 -15.04
N GLU A 430 -1.96 7.23 -14.87
CA GLU A 430 -0.68 7.72 -14.35
C GLU A 430 0.39 7.61 -15.42
N TYR A 431 1.22 8.65 -15.56
CA TYR A 431 2.42 8.61 -16.38
C TYR A 431 3.66 8.49 -15.51
N VAL A 432 4.53 7.58 -15.90
CA VAL A 432 5.90 7.45 -15.40
C VAL A 432 6.84 7.76 -16.55
N TRP A 433 7.39 8.97 -16.58
CA TRP A 433 8.46 9.30 -17.51
C TRP A 433 9.77 8.77 -16.92
N LEU A 434 10.35 7.77 -17.57
CA LEU A 434 11.58 7.11 -17.16
C LEU A 434 12.73 7.59 -18.05
N VAL A 435 13.79 8.07 -17.43
CA VAL A 435 15.02 8.50 -18.08
C VAL A 435 16.17 7.63 -17.56
N THR A 436 16.97 7.02 -18.43
CA THR A 436 18.07 6.12 -18.03
C THR A 436 19.38 6.46 -18.73
N ALA A 437 20.51 6.15 -18.09
CA ALA A 437 21.83 6.16 -18.70
C ALA A 437 22.77 5.18 -18.00
N LEU A 438 23.79 4.71 -18.70
CA LEU A 438 24.83 3.91 -18.07
C LEU A 438 25.81 4.80 -17.31
N ASN A 439 26.18 4.36 -16.12
CA ASN A 439 27.11 5.02 -15.23
C ASN A 439 28.05 3.95 -14.62
N PRO A 440 29.27 4.29 -14.16
CA PRO A 440 30.15 3.32 -13.50
C PRO A 440 29.50 2.53 -12.35
N LYS A 441 28.48 3.09 -11.70
CA LYS A 441 27.73 2.43 -10.63
C LYS A 441 26.62 1.47 -11.10
N GLY A 442 26.25 1.51 -12.37
CA GLY A 442 25.16 0.72 -12.94
C GLY A 442 24.29 1.54 -13.91
N LEU A 443 23.02 1.13 -14.05
CA LEU A 443 22.04 1.86 -14.84
C LEU A 443 21.47 2.98 -13.98
N PHE A 444 21.90 4.22 -14.20
CA PHE A 444 21.20 5.37 -13.66
C PHE A 444 19.78 5.42 -14.20
N TYR A 445 18.81 5.74 -13.35
CA TYR A 445 17.46 6.08 -13.76
C TYR A 445 16.89 7.26 -12.97
N MET A 446 16.08 8.07 -13.65
CA MET A 446 15.22 9.09 -13.08
C MET A 446 13.77 8.79 -13.51
N ALA A 447 12.89 8.51 -12.56
CA ALA A 447 11.47 8.25 -12.80
C ALA A 447 10.61 9.43 -12.31
N MET A 448 9.92 10.08 -13.22
CA MET A 448 9.03 11.21 -12.97
C MET A 448 7.58 10.73 -13.05
N ILE A 449 6.90 10.70 -11.91
CA ILE A 449 5.59 10.07 -11.73
C ILE A 449 4.54 11.17 -11.55
N SER A 450 3.41 11.10 -12.24
CA SER A 450 2.24 11.98 -12.01
C SER A 450 0.97 11.46 -12.70
N PRO A 451 -0.26 11.84 -12.25
CA PRO A 451 -1.47 11.68 -13.02
C PRO A 451 -1.34 12.26 -14.42
N ALA A 452 -1.91 11.58 -15.40
CA ALA A 452 -1.93 12.02 -16.79
C ALA A 452 -2.58 13.41 -16.96
N SER A 453 -3.57 13.71 -16.12
CA SER A 453 -4.26 15.01 -16.04
C SER A 453 -3.34 16.16 -15.61
N GLU A 454 -2.31 15.89 -14.81
CA GLU A 454 -1.39 16.89 -14.27
C GLU A 454 -0.06 16.96 -15.04
N TYR A 455 0.27 15.94 -15.81
CA TYR A 455 1.58 15.80 -16.47
C TYR A 455 1.99 17.04 -17.26
N GLN A 456 1.09 17.65 -18.05
CA GLN A 456 1.42 18.83 -18.86
C GLN A 456 1.85 20.03 -17.99
N SER A 457 1.28 20.19 -16.80
CA SER A 457 1.65 21.25 -15.87
C SER A 457 2.99 21.01 -15.18
N LEU A 458 3.37 19.74 -15.00
CA LEU A 458 4.60 19.32 -14.34
C LEU A 458 5.76 19.10 -15.31
N ARG A 459 5.48 18.93 -16.60
CA ARG A 459 6.46 18.63 -17.65
C ARG A 459 7.66 19.57 -17.64
N GLY A 460 7.44 20.88 -17.56
CA GLY A 460 8.54 21.86 -17.56
C GLY A 460 9.48 21.68 -16.36
N GLN A 461 8.94 21.31 -15.20
CA GLN A 461 9.70 21.07 -13.98
C GLN A 461 10.51 19.76 -14.08
N TYR A 462 9.92 18.71 -14.65
CA TYR A 462 10.61 17.45 -14.93
C TYR A 462 11.74 17.64 -15.94
N GLU A 463 11.49 18.38 -17.02
CA GLU A 463 12.52 18.69 -18.01
C GLU A 463 13.66 19.54 -17.42
N GLU A 464 13.39 20.47 -16.51
CA GLU A 464 14.43 21.23 -15.80
C GLU A 464 15.31 20.30 -14.97
N ALA A 465 14.69 19.37 -14.22
CA ALA A 465 15.43 18.39 -13.41
C ALA A 465 16.35 17.51 -14.29
N VAL A 466 15.83 16.97 -15.39
CA VAL A 466 16.61 16.16 -16.34
C VAL A 466 17.76 16.98 -16.96
N ARG A 467 17.51 18.22 -17.38
CA ARG A 467 18.55 19.10 -17.97
C ARG A 467 19.64 19.50 -16.98
N SER A 468 19.31 19.56 -15.69
CA SER A 468 20.25 19.91 -14.62
C SER A 468 21.11 18.76 -14.15
N LEU A 469 20.85 17.54 -14.64
CA LEU A 469 21.59 16.34 -14.26
C LEU A 469 23.05 16.45 -14.68
N THR A 470 23.94 16.15 -13.75
CA THR A 470 25.37 15.93 -13.98
C THR A 470 25.80 14.60 -13.38
N PHE A 471 26.67 13.87 -14.06
CA PHE A 471 27.27 12.65 -13.53
C PHE A 471 28.57 13.00 -12.81
N THR A 472 28.62 12.68 -11.53
CA THR A 472 29.81 12.92 -10.71
C THR A 472 30.66 11.67 -10.67
N SER A 473 31.98 11.83 -10.66
CA SER A 473 32.90 10.72 -10.42
C SER A 473 32.66 10.20 -8.99
N ALA A 474 32.50 8.89 -8.83
CA ALA A 474 32.39 8.26 -7.50
C ALA A 474 33.59 8.70 -6.64
N ARG A 475 33.33 9.16 -5.41
CA ARG A 475 34.39 9.52 -4.45
C ARG A 475 34.96 8.29 -3.76
#